data_AF-A0A8H4JBC7-F1
#
_entry.id   AF-A0A8H4JBC7-F1
#
_cell.length_a   1.000
_cell.length_b   1.000
_cell.length_c   1.000
_cell.angle_alpha   90.00
_cell.angle_beta   90.00
_cell.angle_gamma   90.00
#
_symmetry.space_group_name_H-M   'P 1'
#
loop_
_entity.id
_entity.type
_entity.pdbx_description
1 polymer ?
#
loop_
_entity_poly.entity_id
_entity_poly.type
_entity_poly.pdbx_seq_one_letter_code
_entity_poly.pdbx_strand_id
1 'polypeptide(L)'
;MASWKRLARFVPKGFPSKTLIGEPENHAIDVGLALYKGETVKARVFSGSSVLEPGAPSGEVVEIDRVLSPLTQAEVGTIRCIGLNYKAHAAEAGLEPPTIPTVFLKPDTALADPYPARIVLPKLTQVDDSGDYESELTIVIGKECKNVSEADAYDYVLGYTAANDVLMILVPLGQ
;
A
#
# COMPACT_ATOMS: atom_id res chain seq x y z
N MET A 1 7.36 -16.30 13.34
CA MET A 1 7.63 -15.81 11.97
C MET A 1 6.39 -16.06 11.13
N ALA A 2 6.03 -15.13 10.24
CA ALA A 2 4.89 -15.32 9.33
C ALA A 2 5.09 -16.57 8.45
N SER A 3 4.00 -17.29 8.17
CA SER A 3 3.99 -18.51 7.33
C SER A 3 4.10 -18.22 5.83
N TRP A 4 4.15 -16.94 5.45
CA TRP A 4 4.13 -16.44 4.09
C TRP A 4 5.33 -15.51 3.85
N LYS A 5 5.71 -15.33 2.58
CA LYS A 5 6.78 -14.39 2.18
C LYS A 5 6.27 -13.13 1.51
N ARG A 6 5.27 -13.27 0.62
CA ARG A 6 4.69 -12.16 -0.14
C ARG A 6 3.19 -12.39 -0.29
N LEU A 7 2.44 -11.98 0.72
CA LEU A 7 1.00 -12.16 0.72
C LEU A 7 0.34 -11.01 -0.06
N ALA A 8 -0.57 -11.35 -0.97
CA ALA A 8 -1.36 -10.42 -1.75
C ALA A 8 -2.85 -10.67 -1.49
N ARG A 9 -3.62 -9.60 -1.47
CA ARG A 9 -5.09 -9.63 -1.56
C ARG A 9 -5.49 -9.39 -3.00
N PHE A 10 -6.34 -10.23 -3.57
CA PHE A 10 -6.62 -10.20 -5.01
C PHE A 10 -7.98 -10.77 -5.38
N VAL A 11 -8.42 -10.47 -6.61
CA VAL A 11 -9.56 -11.11 -7.25
C VAL A 11 -9.05 -12.23 -8.16
N PRO A 12 -9.53 -13.48 -8.02
CA PRO A 12 -9.14 -14.56 -8.90
C PRO A 12 -9.87 -14.49 -10.25
N LYS A 13 -9.19 -14.94 -11.30
CA LYS A 13 -9.71 -14.98 -12.66
C LYS A 13 -10.96 -15.87 -12.74
N GLY A 14 -11.99 -15.38 -13.43
CA GLY A 14 -13.28 -16.06 -13.58
C GLY A 14 -14.27 -15.87 -12.43
N PHE A 15 -13.87 -15.27 -11.30
CA PHE A 15 -14.75 -15.04 -10.15
C PHE A 15 -14.66 -13.59 -9.64
N PRO A 16 -15.22 -12.61 -10.39
CA PRO A 16 -14.99 -11.18 -10.17
C PRO A 16 -15.52 -10.63 -8.84
N SER A 17 -16.44 -11.34 -8.19
CA SER A 17 -17.00 -11.01 -6.87
C SER A 17 -16.25 -11.67 -5.71
N LYS A 18 -15.33 -12.59 -5.99
CA LYS A 18 -14.55 -13.29 -4.96
C LYS A 18 -13.31 -12.48 -4.65
N THR A 19 -12.99 -12.33 -3.37
CA THR A 19 -11.70 -11.83 -2.91
C THR A 19 -10.99 -12.97 -2.21
N LEU A 20 -9.70 -13.13 -2.51
CA LEU A 20 -8.83 -14.12 -1.90
C LEU A 20 -7.56 -13.45 -1.39
N ILE A 21 -6.86 -14.16 -0.50
CA ILE A 21 -5.48 -13.86 -0.16
C ILE A 21 -4.60 -15.05 -0.55
N GLY A 22 -3.34 -14.78 -0.84
CA GLY A 22 -2.38 -15.81 -1.22
C GLY A 22 -1.03 -15.26 -1.61
N GLU A 23 -0.08 -16.14 -1.87
CA GLU A 23 1.26 -15.76 -2.32
C GLU A 23 1.49 -16.21 -3.77
N PRO A 24 2.18 -15.40 -4.61
CA PRO A 24 2.50 -15.81 -5.97
C PRO A 24 3.39 -17.05 -5.96
N GLU A 25 3.24 -17.94 -6.94
CA GLU A 25 4.08 -19.14 -7.00
C GLU A 25 5.57 -18.80 -7.17
N ASN A 26 5.85 -17.74 -7.93
CA ASN A 26 7.18 -17.15 -8.06
C ASN A 26 7.29 -15.89 -7.20
N HIS A 27 8.14 -15.91 -6.18
CA HIS A 27 8.26 -14.80 -5.22
C HIS A 27 9.14 -13.66 -5.75
N ALA A 28 9.85 -13.86 -6.86
CA ALA A 28 10.72 -12.86 -7.47
C ALA A 28 9.99 -11.91 -8.42
N ILE A 29 8.74 -12.21 -8.80
CA ILE A 29 7.97 -11.34 -9.69
C ILE A 29 7.40 -10.14 -8.95
N ASP A 30 7.28 -9.03 -9.66
CA ASP A 30 6.33 -7.99 -9.33
C ASP A 30 4.97 -8.39 -9.90
N VAL A 31 4.05 -8.78 -9.00
CA VAL A 31 2.71 -9.23 -9.38
C VAL A 31 1.93 -8.13 -10.08
N GLY A 32 2.03 -6.88 -9.61
CA GLY A 32 1.30 -5.75 -10.19
C GLY A 32 1.79 -5.45 -11.60
N LEU A 33 3.12 -5.41 -11.81
CA LEU A 33 3.72 -5.17 -13.11
C LEU A 33 3.45 -6.31 -14.11
N ALA A 34 3.51 -7.57 -13.66
CA ALA A 34 3.20 -8.72 -14.50
C ALA A 34 1.74 -8.67 -14.99
N LEU A 35 0.78 -8.41 -14.08
CA LEU A 35 -0.62 -8.28 -14.44
C LEU A 35 -0.88 -7.08 -15.37
N TYR A 36 -0.21 -5.94 -15.13
CA TYR A 36 -0.28 -4.78 -16.02
C TYR A 36 0.17 -5.09 -17.45
N LYS A 37 1.18 -5.95 -17.61
CA LYS A 37 1.67 -6.44 -18.92
C LYS A 37 0.79 -7.52 -19.54
N GLY A 38 -0.28 -7.95 -18.86
CA GLY A 38 -1.15 -9.04 -19.30
C GLY A 38 -0.54 -10.44 -19.10
N GLU A 39 0.50 -10.57 -18.28
CA GLU A 39 1.10 -11.85 -17.93
C GLU A 39 0.22 -12.62 -16.95
N THR A 40 0.19 -13.95 -17.08
CA THR A 40 -0.52 -14.81 -16.13
C THR A 40 0.28 -14.96 -14.84
N VAL A 41 -0.31 -14.58 -13.71
CA VAL A 41 0.25 -14.83 -12.37
C VAL A 41 -0.61 -15.83 -11.63
N LYS A 42 0.01 -16.91 -11.15
CA LYS A 42 -0.63 -17.90 -10.27
C LYS A 42 -0.27 -17.64 -8.81
N ALA A 43 -1.22 -17.86 -7.92
CA ALA A 43 -1.02 -17.74 -6.47
C ALA A 43 -1.56 -18.96 -5.71
N ARG A 44 -0.80 -19.38 -4.70
CA ARG A 44 -1.24 -20.34 -3.69
C ARG A 44 -2.15 -19.63 -2.71
N VAL A 45 -3.38 -20.08 -2.61
CA VAL A 45 -4.42 -19.46 -1.80
C VAL A 45 -4.21 -19.80 -0.32
N PHE A 46 -4.53 -18.84 0.53
CA PHE A 46 -4.55 -18.97 1.98
C PHE A 46 -6.01 -18.98 2.47
N SER A 47 -6.27 -19.70 3.57
CA SER A 47 -7.62 -19.94 4.10
C SER A 47 -8.22 -18.73 4.81
N GLY A 48 -7.40 -17.75 5.20
CA GLY A 48 -7.86 -16.52 5.83
C GLY A 48 -8.55 -15.57 4.84
N SER A 49 -9.10 -14.50 5.38
CA SER A 49 -9.75 -13.42 4.60
C SER A 49 -8.91 -12.13 4.55
N SER A 50 -7.86 -12.04 5.38
CA SER A 50 -7.08 -10.83 5.60
C SER A 50 -5.59 -11.14 5.68
N VAL A 51 -4.74 -10.18 5.28
CA VAL A 51 -3.29 -10.29 5.51
C VAL A 51 -2.90 -10.22 7.00
N LEU A 52 -3.77 -9.66 7.85
CA LEU A 52 -3.60 -9.64 9.30
C LEU A 52 -3.89 -11.02 9.92
N GLU A 53 -4.81 -11.76 9.32
CA GLU A 53 -5.23 -13.10 9.76
C GLU A 53 -5.21 -14.07 8.57
N PRO A 54 -4.02 -14.44 8.07
CA PRO A 54 -3.88 -15.17 6.81
C PRO A 54 -4.35 -16.62 6.88
N GLY A 55 -4.49 -17.20 8.07
CA GLY A 55 -4.78 -18.62 8.24
C GLY A 55 -3.63 -19.50 7.72
N ALA A 56 -3.97 -20.59 7.04
CA ALA A 56 -3.02 -21.57 6.51
C ALA A 56 -3.12 -21.69 4.98
N PRO A 57 -2.07 -22.18 4.29
CA PRO A 57 -2.18 -22.54 2.88
C PRO A 57 -3.33 -23.51 2.65
N SER A 58 -4.23 -23.21 1.70
CA SER A 58 -5.40 -24.06 1.42
C SER A 58 -5.06 -25.25 0.49
N GLY A 59 -3.91 -25.19 -0.18
CA GLY A 59 -3.53 -26.13 -1.25
C GLY A 59 -4.14 -25.78 -2.62
N GLU A 60 -5.04 -24.80 -2.69
CA GLU A 60 -5.61 -24.30 -3.95
C GLU A 60 -4.61 -23.35 -4.64
N VAL A 61 -4.52 -23.45 -5.96
CA VAL A 61 -3.78 -22.51 -6.81
C VAL A 61 -4.73 -21.90 -7.82
N VAL A 62 -4.73 -20.57 -7.91
CA VAL A 62 -5.60 -19.81 -8.81
C VAL A 62 -4.80 -18.81 -9.63
N GLU A 63 -5.33 -18.40 -10.79
CA GLU A 63 -4.81 -17.25 -11.54
C GLU A 63 -5.37 -15.95 -10.94
N ILE A 64 -4.50 -14.95 -10.79
CA ILE A 64 -4.89 -13.61 -10.36
C ILE A 64 -5.46 -12.84 -11.57
N ASP A 65 -6.64 -12.23 -11.39
CA ASP A 65 -7.20 -11.25 -12.34
C ASP A 65 -6.61 -9.86 -12.08
N ARG A 66 -6.75 -9.39 -10.84
CA ARG A 66 -6.21 -8.11 -10.38
C ARG A 66 -5.85 -8.20 -8.90
N VAL A 67 -4.79 -7.48 -8.53
CA VAL A 67 -4.43 -7.24 -7.13
C VAL A 67 -5.29 -6.13 -6.55
N LEU A 68 -5.49 -6.18 -5.24
CA LEU A 68 -6.19 -5.18 -4.45
C LEU A 68 -5.20 -4.58 -3.44
N SER A 69 -5.60 -3.51 -2.76
CA SER A 69 -4.91 -3.06 -1.56
C SER A 69 -4.77 -4.25 -0.58
N PRO A 70 -3.58 -4.44 0.05
CA PRO A 70 -3.35 -5.54 1.00
C PRO A 70 -4.35 -5.56 2.15
N LEU A 71 -4.82 -4.38 2.57
CA LEU A 71 -5.82 -4.18 3.61
C LEU A 71 -7.05 -3.49 3.02
N THR A 72 -8.21 -3.74 3.63
CA THR A 72 -9.46 -3.00 3.37
C THR A 72 -9.49 -1.68 4.15
N GLN A 73 -10.37 -0.76 3.77
CA GLN A 73 -10.56 0.51 4.49
C GLN A 73 -10.84 0.29 5.99
N ALA A 74 -11.70 -0.70 6.30
CA ALA A 74 -12.05 -1.05 7.67
C ALA A 74 -10.87 -1.59 8.50
N GLU A 75 -9.90 -2.25 7.86
CA GLU A 75 -8.71 -2.81 8.54
C GLU A 75 -7.60 -1.78 8.73
N VAL A 76 -7.51 -0.77 7.85
CA VAL A 76 -6.48 0.26 7.94
C VAL A 76 -6.79 1.27 9.06
N GLY A 77 -8.05 1.67 9.21
CA GLY A 77 -8.47 2.67 10.19
C GLY A 77 -7.96 4.09 9.89
N THR A 78 -6.68 4.36 10.14
CA THR A 78 -6.04 5.65 9.83
C THR A 78 -4.71 5.44 9.15
N ILE A 79 -4.46 6.16 8.04
CA ILE A 79 -3.16 6.15 7.35
C ILE A 79 -2.31 7.28 7.92
N ARG A 80 -1.11 6.94 8.41
CA ARG A 80 -0.15 7.90 8.99
C ARG A 80 0.99 8.11 8.00
N CYS A 81 1.13 9.33 7.50
CA CYS A 81 2.17 9.71 6.55
C CYS A 81 3.28 10.51 7.25
N ILE A 82 4.49 10.44 6.71
CA ILE A 82 5.66 11.16 7.21
C ILE A 82 6.16 12.11 6.13
N GLY A 83 6.16 13.41 6.41
CA GLY A 83 6.68 14.43 5.50
C GLY A 83 8.20 14.60 5.61
N LEU A 84 8.84 14.99 4.50
CA LEU A 84 10.28 15.35 4.42
C LEU A 84 11.24 14.27 4.93
N ASN A 85 10.92 12.99 4.69
CA ASN A 85 11.66 11.85 5.25
C ASN A 85 12.81 11.32 4.35
N TYR A 86 13.00 11.88 3.16
CA TYR A 86 14.12 11.56 2.28
C TYR A 86 15.13 12.72 2.26
N LYS A 87 16.39 12.43 2.65
CA LYS A 87 17.47 13.43 2.68
C LYS A 87 17.70 14.13 1.33
N ALA A 88 17.51 13.39 0.23
CA ALA A 88 17.61 13.94 -1.12
C ALA A 88 16.51 14.97 -1.40
N HIS A 89 15.27 14.68 -0.98
CA HIS A 89 14.13 15.59 -1.14
C HIS A 89 14.27 16.86 -0.27
N ALA A 90 14.77 16.71 0.97
CA ALA A 90 15.09 17.85 1.83
C ALA A 90 16.15 18.78 1.19
N ALA A 91 17.18 18.21 0.58
CA ALA A 91 18.21 18.96 -0.14
C ALA A 91 17.67 19.66 -1.40
N GLU A 92 16.80 19.01 -2.17
CA GLU A 92 16.14 19.59 -3.35
C GLU A 92 15.19 20.74 -3.01
N ALA A 93 14.48 20.65 -1.87
CA ALA A 93 13.62 21.71 -1.35
C ALA A 93 14.37 22.83 -0.61
N GLY A 94 15.68 22.69 -0.38
CA GLY A 94 16.49 23.64 0.40
C GLY A 94 16.11 23.70 1.88
N LEU A 95 15.57 22.60 2.42
CA LEU A 95 15.11 22.49 3.81
C LEU A 95 16.04 21.57 4.61
N GLU A 96 16.33 21.94 5.85
CA GLU A 96 16.98 21.02 6.79
C GLU A 96 15.97 19.93 7.20
N PRO A 97 16.37 18.65 7.22
CA PRO A 97 15.51 17.58 7.72
C PRO A 97 15.03 17.89 9.14
N PRO A 98 13.73 17.74 9.42
CA PRO A 98 13.21 18.09 10.74
C PRO A 98 13.78 17.14 11.80
N THR A 99 14.07 17.68 12.99
CA THR A 99 14.57 16.89 14.13
C THR A 99 13.50 16.05 14.82
N ILE A 100 12.24 16.32 14.50
CA ILE A 100 11.05 15.58 14.95
C ILE A 100 10.25 15.22 13.70
N PRO A 101 9.78 13.97 13.54
CA PRO A 101 9.01 13.58 12.36
C PRO A 101 7.75 14.44 12.17
N THR A 102 7.59 14.98 10.98
CA THR A 102 6.34 15.63 10.57
C THR A 102 5.33 14.54 10.23
N VAL A 103 4.28 14.41 11.04
CA VAL A 103 3.24 13.40 10.85
C VAL A 103 1.92 14.06 10.47
N PHE A 104 1.28 13.53 9.44
CA PHE A 104 -0.09 13.88 9.05
C PHE A 104 -0.92 12.62 8.80
N LEU A 105 -2.24 12.81 8.73
CA LEU A 105 -3.20 11.71 8.59
C LEU A 105 -3.93 11.81 7.26
N LYS A 106 -4.08 10.67 6.59
CA LYS A 106 -5.10 10.47 5.56
C LYS A 106 -6.20 9.57 6.14
N PRO A 107 -7.47 9.86 5.84
CA PRO A 107 -8.55 8.97 6.26
C PRO A 107 -8.42 7.62 5.54
N ASP A 108 -8.96 6.56 6.13
CA ASP A 108 -9.14 5.26 5.49
C ASP A 108 -9.85 5.35 4.13
N THR A 109 -10.78 6.29 3.98
CA THR A 109 -11.49 6.57 2.71
C THR A 109 -10.57 7.03 1.57
N ALA A 110 -9.33 7.44 1.86
CA ALA A 110 -8.33 7.74 0.84
C ALA A 110 -7.64 6.49 0.27
N LEU A 111 -7.82 5.32 0.90
CA LEU A 111 -7.26 4.07 0.42
C LEU A 111 -7.91 3.67 -0.92
N ALA A 112 -7.06 3.42 -1.92
CA ALA A 112 -7.45 2.94 -3.23
C ALA A 112 -6.72 1.64 -3.57
N ASP A 113 -7.35 0.82 -4.41
CA ASP A 113 -6.70 -0.35 -4.99
C ASP A 113 -5.65 0.08 -6.04
N PRO A 114 -4.64 -0.76 -6.32
CA PRO A 114 -3.71 -0.54 -7.43
C PRO A 114 -4.40 -0.73 -8.80
N TYR A 115 -3.62 -0.61 -9.88
CA TYR A 115 -4.08 -0.90 -11.23
C TYR A 115 -4.91 -2.21 -11.28
N PRO A 116 -6.09 -2.23 -11.94
CA PRO A 116 -6.63 -1.22 -12.85
C PRO A 116 -7.56 -0.18 -12.22
N ALA A 117 -7.61 -0.08 -10.89
CA ALA A 117 -8.42 0.96 -10.25
C ALA A 117 -7.93 2.35 -10.64
N ARG A 118 -8.86 3.32 -10.65
CA ARG A 118 -8.59 4.71 -11.04
C ARG A 118 -8.67 5.60 -9.82
N ILE A 119 -7.71 6.52 -9.72
CA ILE A 119 -7.76 7.62 -8.75
C ILE A 119 -8.53 8.77 -9.39
N VAL A 120 -9.57 9.24 -8.72
CA VAL A 120 -10.36 10.39 -9.19
C VAL A 120 -9.73 11.67 -8.64
N LEU A 121 -9.13 12.45 -9.53
CA LEU A 121 -8.59 13.76 -9.17
C LEU A 121 -9.73 14.80 -9.05
N PRO A 122 -9.76 15.63 -8.00
CA PRO A 122 -10.70 16.73 -7.91
C PRO A 122 -10.57 17.68 -9.11
N LYS A 123 -11.68 18.14 -9.67
CA LYS A 123 -11.67 19.01 -10.87
C LYS A 123 -10.81 20.26 -10.69
N LEU A 124 -10.74 20.81 -9.48
CA LEU A 124 -9.94 22.00 -9.18
C LEU A 124 -8.46 21.79 -9.49
N THR A 125 -7.91 20.60 -9.25
CA THR A 125 -6.48 20.33 -9.49
C THR A 125 -6.11 20.35 -10.97
N GLN A 126 -7.10 20.27 -11.86
CA GLN A 126 -6.89 20.35 -13.31
C GLN A 126 -6.87 21.80 -13.82
N VAL A 127 -7.29 22.77 -12.99
CA VAL A 127 -7.32 24.19 -13.36
C VAL A 127 -5.90 24.77 -13.36
N ASP A 128 -5.08 24.34 -12.41
CA ASP A 128 -3.74 24.87 -12.15
C ASP A 128 -2.64 23.78 -12.10
N ASP A 129 -2.97 22.55 -12.51
CA ASP A 129 -2.06 21.40 -12.52
C ASP A 129 -1.42 21.11 -11.14
N SER A 130 -2.18 21.35 -10.07
CA SER A 130 -1.73 21.20 -8.68
C SER A 130 -1.82 19.77 -8.14
N GLY A 131 -2.32 18.81 -8.93
CA GLY A 131 -2.38 17.40 -8.52
C GLY A 131 -1.02 16.73 -8.65
N ASP A 132 -0.52 16.15 -7.57
CA ASP A 132 0.81 15.51 -7.54
C ASP A 132 0.78 14.10 -6.96
N TYR A 133 1.85 13.34 -7.22
CA TYR A 133 2.04 11.97 -6.79
C TYR A 133 3.38 11.78 -6.08
N GLU A 134 3.37 11.03 -4.97
CA GLU A 134 4.57 10.72 -4.20
C GLU A 134 4.66 9.20 -4.00
N SER A 135 5.69 8.57 -4.58
CA SER A 135 5.91 7.13 -4.42
C SER A 135 6.56 6.83 -3.08
N GLU A 136 5.87 6.07 -2.24
CA GLU A 136 6.25 5.88 -0.83
C GLU A 136 6.42 4.42 -0.42
N LEU A 137 7.43 4.18 0.42
CA LEU A 137 7.55 2.92 1.16
C LEU A 137 6.53 2.94 2.30
N THR A 138 5.58 2.02 2.26
CA THR A 138 4.53 1.92 3.28
C THR A 138 4.78 0.74 4.20
N ILE A 139 4.71 1.01 5.50
CA ILE A 139 4.86 0.01 6.56
C ILE A 139 3.46 -0.45 6.98
N VAL A 140 3.23 -1.76 6.98
CA VAL A 140 1.99 -2.36 7.49
C VAL A 140 2.23 -2.83 8.91
N ILE A 141 1.46 -2.28 9.86
CA ILE A 141 1.51 -2.69 11.26
C ILE A 141 0.58 -3.90 11.47
N GLY A 142 1.11 -4.98 12.05
CA GLY A 142 0.40 -6.25 12.22
C GLY A 142 -0.15 -6.50 13.61
N LYS A 143 0.18 -5.65 14.58
CA LYS A 143 -0.20 -5.81 16.00
C LYS A 143 -0.50 -4.46 16.62
N GLU A 144 -1.48 -4.41 17.51
CA GLU A 144 -1.75 -3.21 18.31
C GLU A 144 -0.52 -2.84 19.14
N CYS A 145 -0.22 -1.54 19.19
CA CYS A 145 1.00 -1.05 19.81
C CYS A 145 0.84 0.35 20.38
N LYS A 146 1.50 0.62 21.52
CA LYS A 146 1.56 1.94 22.16
C LYS A 146 2.87 2.07 22.95
N ASN A 147 3.57 3.20 22.80
CA ASN A 147 4.84 3.49 23.48
C ASN A 147 5.90 2.39 23.29
N VAL A 148 6.00 1.85 22.07
CA VAL A 148 6.99 0.82 21.72
C VAL A 148 8.38 1.46 21.61
N SER A 149 9.39 0.78 22.14
CA SER A 149 10.78 1.23 22.03
C SER A 149 11.28 1.08 20.59
N GLU A 150 12.32 1.82 20.21
CA GLU A 150 12.93 1.66 18.89
C GLU A 150 13.46 0.22 18.67
N ALA A 151 14.02 -0.38 19.71
CA ALA A 151 14.56 -1.75 19.66
C ALA A 151 13.48 -2.81 19.38
N ASP A 152 12.25 -2.57 19.85
CA ASP A 152 11.13 -3.51 19.71
C ASP A 152 10.24 -3.20 18.49
N ALA A 153 10.50 -2.10 17.77
CA ALA A 153 9.60 -1.59 16.73
C ALA A 153 9.31 -2.61 15.61
N TYR A 154 10.33 -3.36 15.18
CA TYR A 154 10.19 -4.34 14.10
C TYR A 154 9.30 -5.53 14.46
N ASP A 155 9.07 -5.82 15.75
CA ASP A 155 8.20 -6.91 16.18
C ASP A 155 6.71 -6.64 15.89
N TYR A 156 6.37 -5.38 15.60
CA TYR A 156 5.03 -4.91 15.26
C TYR A 156 4.81 -4.73 13.76
N VAL A 157 5.87 -4.77 12.96
CA VAL A 157 5.79 -4.66 11.50
C VAL A 157 5.36 -6.00 10.91
N LEU A 158 4.21 -6.00 10.23
CA LEU A 158 3.75 -7.15 9.45
C LEU A 158 4.58 -7.31 8.16
N GLY A 159 4.86 -6.19 7.51
CA GLY A 159 5.57 -6.15 6.25
C GLY A 159 5.55 -4.76 5.63
N TYR A 160 5.96 -4.71 4.36
CA TYR A 160 6.10 -3.48 3.60
C TYR A 160 5.37 -3.60 2.26
N THR A 161 4.83 -2.49 1.78
CA THR A 161 4.21 -2.36 0.46
C THR A 161 4.61 -1.03 -0.17
N ALA A 162 4.38 -0.87 -1.48
CA ALA A 162 4.41 0.42 -2.13
C ALA A 162 3.06 1.13 -1.94
N ALA A 163 3.07 2.45 -1.83
CA ALA A 163 1.90 3.31 -1.95
C ALA A 163 2.22 4.55 -2.78
N ASN A 164 1.16 5.26 -3.17
CA ASN A 164 1.25 6.57 -3.79
C ASN A 164 0.47 7.57 -2.91
N ASP A 165 1.17 8.49 -2.25
CA ASP A 165 0.54 9.58 -1.52
C ASP A 165 0.10 10.67 -2.51
N VAL A 166 -1.05 10.46 -3.15
CA VAL A 166 -1.61 11.46 -4.06
C VAL A 166 -2.14 12.64 -3.25
N LEU A 167 -1.68 13.84 -3.60
CA LEU A 167 -2.04 15.09 -2.95
C LEU A 167 -2.32 16.21 -3.96
N MET A 168 -2.81 17.32 -3.42
CA MET A 168 -2.91 18.60 -4.13
C MET A 168 -1.90 19.54 -3.50
N ILE A 169 -0.95 20.05 -4.27
CA ILE A 169 -0.01 21.06 -3.81
C ILE A 169 -0.74 22.40 -3.77
N LEU A 170 -0.88 22.96 -2.57
CA LEU A 170 -1.29 24.35 -2.42
C LEU A 170 -0.12 25.25 -2.83
N VAL A 171 -0.07 25.63 -4.11
CA VAL A 171 0.75 26.76 -4.54
C VAL A 171 0.09 28.02 -3.95
N PRO A 172 0.82 28.92 -3.28
CA PRO A 172 0.24 30.19 -2.85
C PRO A 172 -0.34 30.90 -4.07
N LEU A 173 -1.64 31.18 -4.06
CA LEU A 173 -2.28 32.05 -5.04
C LEU A 173 -1.64 33.44 -4.93
N GLY A 174 -0.66 33.72 -5.79
CA GLY A 174 -0.04 35.05 -5.93
C GLY A 174 1.48 35.02 -6.06
N GLN A 175 1.95 34.83 -7.30
CA GLN A 175 3.06 35.60 -7.86
C GLN A 175 2.56 36.36 -9.07
#